data_AF-A0A1G3M8R4-F1
#
_entry.id   AF-A0A1G3M8R4-F1
#
_cell.length_a   1.000
_cell.length_b   1.000
_cell.length_c   1.000
_cell.angle_alpha   90.00
_cell.angle_beta   90.00
_cell.angle_gamma   90.00
#
_symmetry.space_group_name_H-M   'P 1'
#
loop_
_entity.id
_entity.type
_entity.pdbx_description
1 polymer ?
#
loop_
_entity_poly.entity_id
_entity_poly.type
_entity_poly.pdbx_seq_one_letter_code
_entity_poly.pdbx_strand_id
1 'polypeptide(L)'
;MSKRDAAGWVISVFGLLAGLAGLEHGIGEVLQGGAAPAGLVFPSWPEVAFFRIVAGEPAMSLVPNLLASGILTILVSLGFLVWVMAFPRHKAGAPVLLGLSVLLLLVGGGFGPPLLGIILGIAAARAQAGAGRRRPASGLCRALAALWPWCFGAGITAWLLVMPGTMLLDRWFGARHPAVVETLVPVFILSAFSLLALAILTGLVRDRLAGQGGRAGSPPASA
;
A
#
# COMPACT_ATOMS: atom_id res chain seq x y z
N MET A 1 3.69 25.38 -0.39
CA MET A 1 3.43 23.93 -0.27
C MET A 1 4.75 23.24 0.03
N SER A 2 4.88 22.54 1.17
CA SER A 2 6.08 21.75 1.47
C SER A 2 6.24 20.65 0.41
N LYS A 3 7.41 20.55 -0.24
CA LYS A 3 7.70 19.47 -1.20
C LYS A 3 7.60 18.12 -0.45
N ARG A 4 6.75 17.20 -0.91
CA ARG A 4 6.71 15.83 -0.37
C ARG A 4 8.08 15.17 -0.55
N ASP A 5 8.61 14.60 0.53
CA ASP A 5 9.85 13.82 0.55
C ASP A 5 9.61 12.40 0.00
N ALA A 6 10.68 11.62 -0.21
CA ALA A 6 10.60 10.31 -0.84
C ALA A 6 9.72 9.34 -0.04
N ALA A 7 9.88 9.31 1.30
CA ALA A 7 9.02 8.53 2.18
C ALA A 7 7.55 8.97 2.11
N GLY A 8 7.29 10.28 2.02
CA GLY A 8 5.93 10.82 1.86
C GLY A 8 5.27 10.36 0.56
N TRP A 9 6.02 10.30 -0.55
CA TRP A 9 5.52 9.75 -1.82
C TRP A 9 5.19 8.26 -1.73
N VAL A 10 6.06 7.46 -1.12
CA VAL A 10 5.81 6.03 -0.88
C VAL A 10 4.53 5.85 -0.06
N ILE A 11 4.39 6.54 1.07
CA ILE A 11 3.20 6.44 1.94
C ILE A 11 1.94 6.87 1.18
N SER A 12 1.99 7.97 0.42
CA SER A 12 0.82 8.48 -0.28
C SER A 12 0.37 7.55 -1.40
N VAL A 13 1.30 7.10 -2.26
CA VAL A 13 0.95 6.33 -3.47
C VAL A 13 0.59 4.88 -3.15
N PHE A 14 1.40 4.18 -2.35
CA PHE A 14 1.04 2.82 -1.95
C PHE A 14 -0.14 2.81 -0.97
N GLY A 15 -0.31 3.88 -0.20
CA GLY A 15 -1.50 4.07 0.63
C GLY A 15 -2.76 4.30 -0.19
N LEU A 16 -2.66 5.07 -1.28
CA LEU A 16 -3.74 5.22 -2.26
C LEU A 16 -4.13 3.86 -2.86
N LEU A 17 -3.15 3.06 -3.28
CA LEU A 17 -3.41 1.71 -3.80
C LEU A 17 -4.11 0.83 -2.76
N ALA A 18 -3.64 0.84 -1.51
CA ALA A 18 -4.29 0.10 -0.42
C ALA A 18 -5.73 0.56 -0.19
N GLY A 19 -5.97 1.87 -0.08
CA GLY A 19 -7.31 2.40 0.18
C GLY A 19 -8.28 2.17 -0.99
N LEU A 20 -7.80 2.19 -2.24
CA LEU A 20 -8.63 1.84 -3.41
C LEU A 20 -8.97 0.35 -3.44
N ALA A 21 -8.02 -0.53 -3.13
CA ALA A 21 -8.30 -1.95 -3.00
C ALA A 21 -9.26 -2.25 -1.83
N GLY A 22 -9.11 -1.57 -0.69
CA GLY A 22 -10.09 -1.67 0.39
C GLY A 22 -11.49 -1.20 -0.03
N LEU A 23 -11.58 -0.11 -0.80
CA LEU A 23 -12.85 0.38 -1.32
C LEU A 23 -13.52 -0.62 -2.26
N GLU A 24 -12.73 -1.23 -3.13
CA GLU A 24 -13.14 -2.27 -4.06
C GLU A 24 -13.72 -3.49 -3.32
N HIS A 25 -13.06 -3.97 -2.27
CA HIS A 25 -13.60 -4.99 -1.37
C HIS A 25 -14.94 -4.60 -0.74
N GLY A 26 -15.05 -3.36 -0.25
CA GLY A 26 -16.29 -2.86 0.34
C GLY A 26 -17.45 -2.81 -0.66
N ILE A 27 -17.18 -2.49 -1.93
CA ILE A 27 -18.17 -2.56 -3.01
C ILE A 27 -18.61 -4.01 -3.24
N GLY A 28 -17.66 -4.95 -3.32
CA GLY A 28 -17.94 -6.37 -3.49
C GLY A 28 -18.88 -6.91 -2.40
N GLU A 29 -18.63 -6.55 -1.15
CA GLU A 29 -19.47 -6.93 -0.01
C GLU A 29 -20.86 -6.31 -0.02
N VAL A 30 -20.98 -5.02 -0.35
CA VAL A 30 -22.28 -4.34 -0.49
C VAL A 30 -23.15 -5.04 -1.53
N LEU A 31 -22.56 -5.48 -2.64
CA LEU A 31 -23.28 -6.15 -3.73
C LEU A 31 -23.77 -7.56 -3.36
N GLN A 32 -23.18 -8.19 -2.35
CA GLN A 32 -23.66 -9.47 -1.80
C GLN A 32 -24.89 -9.30 -0.89
N GLY A 33 -25.23 -8.06 -0.48
CA GLY A 33 -26.44 -7.74 0.27
C GLY A 33 -26.39 -8.14 1.75
N GLY A 34 -27.56 -8.19 2.39
CA GLY A 34 -27.66 -8.39 3.85
C GLY A 34 -27.41 -9.82 4.36
N ALA A 35 -26.81 -10.70 3.55
CA ALA A 35 -26.52 -12.06 3.94
C ALA A 35 -25.40 -12.12 4.99
N ALA A 36 -25.42 -13.15 5.84
CA ALA A 36 -24.28 -13.45 6.69
C ALA A 36 -23.14 -14.05 5.85
N PRO A 37 -21.87 -13.73 6.15
CA PRO A 37 -20.74 -14.36 5.47
C PRO A 37 -20.71 -15.86 5.77
N ALA A 38 -20.29 -16.68 4.79
CA ALA A 38 -20.22 -18.14 4.92
C ALA A 38 -19.22 -18.60 5.99
N GLY A 39 -18.29 -17.74 6.38
CA GLY A 39 -17.33 -17.94 7.46
C GLY A 39 -16.60 -16.64 7.77
N LEU A 40 -15.60 -16.69 8.65
CA LEU A 40 -14.78 -15.51 8.95
C LEU A 40 -14.01 -15.00 7.73
N VAL A 41 -13.60 -15.92 6.86
CA VAL A 41 -12.95 -15.62 5.57
C VAL A 41 -13.90 -16.02 4.44
N PHE A 42 -14.10 -15.13 3.48
CA PHE A 42 -15.03 -15.30 2.37
C PHE A 42 -14.54 -14.55 1.13
N PRO A 43 -14.98 -14.92 -0.09
CA PRO A 43 -14.68 -14.16 -1.29
C PRO A 43 -15.47 -12.84 -1.33
N SER A 44 -14.80 -11.73 -1.61
CA SER A 44 -15.45 -10.41 -1.75
C SER A 44 -16.23 -10.28 -3.07
N TRP A 45 -15.77 -10.96 -4.12
CA TRP A 45 -16.40 -11.03 -5.43
C TRP A 45 -16.68 -12.48 -5.84
N PRO A 46 -17.64 -13.15 -5.17
CA PRO A 46 -18.00 -14.52 -5.51
C PRO A 46 -18.55 -14.59 -6.93
N GLU A 47 -18.17 -15.63 -7.67
CA GLU A 47 -18.70 -15.94 -9.01
C GLU A 47 -18.51 -14.87 -10.10
N VAL A 48 -17.72 -13.83 -9.83
CA VAL A 48 -17.46 -12.77 -10.81
C VAL A 48 -16.27 -13.18 -11.67
N ALA A 49 -16.52 -13.36 -12.97
CA ALA A 49 -15.53 -13.86 -13.93
C ALA A 49 -14.23 -13.04 -13.95
N PHE A 50 -14.28 -11.75 -13.66
CA PHE A 50 -13.11 -10.87 -13.60
C PHE A 50 -12.17 -11.23 -12.44
N PHE A 51 -12.70 -11.59 -11.27
CA PHE A 51 -11.93 -11.89 -10.05
C PHE A 51 -11.61 -13.38 -9.88
N ARG A 52 -12.00 -14.23 -10.84
CA ARG A 52 -11.83 -15.69 -10.75
C ARG A 52 -10.37 -16.11 -10.58
N ILE A 53 -9.42 -15.41 -11.23
CA ILE A 53 -7.98 -15.73 -11.15
C ILE A 53 -7.40 -15.59 -9.74
N VAL A 54 -8.08 -14.82 -8.88
CA VAL A 54 -7.74 -14.61 -7.46
C VAL A 54 -8.81 -15.19 -6.53
N ALA A 55 -9.58 -16.16 -7.01
CA ALA A 55 -10.64 -16.85 -6.26
C ALA A 55 -11.67 -15.89 -5.62
N GLY A 56 -12.01 -14.80 -6.32
CA GLY A 56 -12.98 -13.82 -5.82
C GLY A 56 -12.45 -12.87 -4.74
N GLU A 57 -11.13 -12.84 -4.54
CA GLU A 57 -10.41 -12.06 -3.53
C GLU A 57 -10.80 -12.35 -2.08
N PRO A 58 -9.94 -13.03 -1.30
CA PRO A 58 -10.27 -13.37 0.08
C PRO A 58 -10.36 -12.10 0.94
N ALA A 59 -11.47 -11.97 1.65
CA ALA A 59 -11.73 -10.97 2.67
C ALA A 59 -12.00 -11.65 4.01
N MET A 60 -11.79 -10.90 5.10
CA MET A 60 -12.13 -11.33 6.45
C MET A 60 -13.03 -10.26 7.10
N SER A 61 -14.06 -10.69 7.82
CA SER A 61 -14.90 -9.78 8.61
C SER A 61 -15.41 -10.44 9.88
N LEU A 62 -15.48 -9.66 10.96
CA LEU A 62 -16.18 -10.02 12.20
C LEU A 62 -17.66 -9.59 12.18
N VAL A 63 -18.06 -8.84 11.15
CA VAL A 63 -19.43 -8.32 11.01
C VAL A 63 -20.30 -9.42 10.38
N PRO A 64 -21.36 -9.90 11.06
CA PRO A 64 -22.17 -11.02 10.59
C PRO A 64 -23.19 -10.62 9.50
N ASN A 65 -22.88 -9.58 8.71
CA ASN A 65 -23.73 -9.03 7.67
C ASN A 65 -22.87 -8.35 6.60
N LEU A 66 -22.92 -8.87 5.36
CA LEU A 66 -22.05 -8.43 4.27
C LEU A 66 -22.34 -6.98 3.83
N LEU A 67 -23.61 -6.57 3.78
CA LEU A 67 -23.95 -5.17 3.49
C LEU A 67 -23.35 -4.20 4.50
N ALA A 68 -23.49 -4.49 5.80
CA ALA A 68 -22.92 -3.67 6.86
C ALA A 68 -21.38 -3.71 6.84
N SER A 69 -20.79 -4.89 6.63
CA SER A 69 -19.35 -5.10 6.43
C SER A 69 -18.82 -4.21 5.31
N GLY A 70 -19.47 -4.24 4.15
CA GLY A 70 -19.07 -3.47 2.98
C GLY A 70 -19.18 -1.95 3.19
N ILE A 71 -20.26 -1.48 3.82
CA ILE A 71 -20.41 -0.06 4.18
C ILE A 71 -19.27 0.38 5.14
N LEU A 72 -19.00 -0.41 6.17
CA LEU A 72 -17.91 -0.12 7.11
C LEU A 72 -16.55 -0.11 6.40
N THR A 73 -16.30 -1.08 5.53
CA THR A 73 -15.09 -1.17 4.70
C THR A 73 -14.92 0.07 3.83
N ILE A 74 -15.99 0.54 3.18
CA ILE A 74 -15.97 1.78 2.37
C ILE A 74 -15.59 2.97 3.26
N LEU A 75 -16.23 3.14 4.42
CA LEU A 75 -15.99 4.27 5.31
C LEU A 75 -14.55 4.27 5.85
N VAL A 76 -14.05 3.11 6.28
CA VAL A 76 -12.67 2.97 6.76
C VAL A 76 -11.68 3.20 5.61
N SER A 77 -11.95 2.69 4.41
CA SER A 77 -11.13 2.90 3.22
C SER A 77 -11.05 4.38 2.83
N LEU A 78 -12.18 5.11 2.88
CA LEU A 78 -12.19 6.55 2.64
C LEU A 78 -11.40 7.31 3.70
N GLY A 79 -11.54 6.95 4.98
CA GLY A 79 -10.72 7.51 6.06
C GLY A 79 -9.23 7.25 5.86
N PHE A 80 -8.87 6.05 5.42
CA PHE A 80 -7.50 5.67 5.07
C PHE A 80 -6.96 6.52 3.91
N LEU A 81 -7.74 6.67 2.82
CA LEU A 81 -7.39 7.49 1.67
C LEU A 81 -7.15 8.95 2.04
N VAL A 82 -8.08 9.55 2.80
CA VAL A 82 -7.93 10.93 3.30
C VAL A 82 -6.64 11.04 4.11
N TRP A 83 -6.36 10.07 4.97
CA TRP A 83 -5.19 10.10 5.82
C TRP A 83 -3.87 10.06 5.04
N VAL A 84 -3.70 9.10 4.12
CA VAL A 84 -2.44 8.95 3.36
C VAL A 84 -2.21 10.11 2.41
N MET A 85 -3.26 10.75 1.91
CA MET A 85 -3.14 11.88 0.97
C MET A 85 -2.90 13.21 1.68
N ALA A 86 -3.62 13.49 2.77
CA ALA A 86 -3.53 14.75 3.50
C ALA A 86 -2.40 14.76 4.54
N PHE A 87 -2.11 13.60 5.16
CA PHE A 87 -1.25 13.52 6.34
C PHE A 87 -0.07 12.52 6.22
N PRO A 88 0.61 12.37 5.07
CA PRO A 88 1.64 11.33 4.87
C PRO A 88 2.86 11.45 5.79
N ARG A 89 3.11 12.63 6.37
CA ARG A 89 4.23 12.91 7.29
C ARG A 89 3.78 13.35 8.67
N HIS A 90 2.49 13.17 9.00
CA HIS A 90 1.97 13.58 10.29
C HIS A 90 2.53 12.73 11.43
N LYS A 91 2.71 13.35 12.61
CA LYS A 91 3.29 12.69 13.81
C LYS A 91 2.51 11.46 14.27
N ALA A 92 1.19 11.47 14.06
CA ALA A 92 0.32 10.33 14.35
C ALA A 92 0.23 9.33 13.18
N GLY A 93 1.06 9.46 12.14
CA GLY A 93 0.95 8.69 10.90
C GLY A 93 0.98 7.18 11.14
N ALA A 94 1.97 6.70 11.90
CA ALA A 94 2.12 5.27 12.20
C ALA A 94 0.95 4.68 13.00
N PRO A 95 0.55 5.21 14.17
CA PRO A 95 -0.56 4.62 14.92
C PRO A 95 -1.89 4.68 14.17
N VAL A 96 -2.16 5.76 13.41
CA VAL A 96 -3.40 5.85 12.63
C VAL A 96 -3.42 4.83 11.49
N LEU A 97 -2.31 4.69 10.75
CA LEU A 97 -2.24 3.68 9.68
C LEU A 97 -2.37 2.26 10.22
N LEU A 98 -1.73 1.95 11.35
CA LEU A 98 -1.87 0.64 11.99
C LEU A 98 -3.30 0.38 12.44
N GLY A 99 -3.94 1.35 13.11
CA GLY A 99 -5.33 1.24 13.56
C GLY A 99 -6.31 1.05 12.41
N LEU A 100 -6.20 1.88 11.36
CA LEU A 100 -7.05 1.75 10.18
C LEU A 100 -6.80 0.44 9.42
N SER A 101 -5.57 -0.07 9.40
CA SER A 101 -5.25 -1.36 8.79
C SER A 101 -5.91 -2.52 9.54
N VAL A 102 -5.84 -2.51 10.87
CA VAL A 102 -6.55 -3.50 11.69
C VAL A 102 -8.05 -3.40 11.45
N LEU A 103 -8.61 -2.18 11.44
CA LEU A 103 -10.03 -2.01 11.13
C LEU A 103 -10.40 -2.55 9.75
N LEU A 104 -9.63 -2.24 8.70
CA LEU A 104 -9.85 -2.80 7.36
C LEU A 104 -9.88 -4.34 7.38
N LEU A 105 -8.95 -5.00 8.08
CA LEU A 105 -8.93 -6.47 8.17
C LEU A 105 -10.16 -7.04 8.88
N LEU A 106 -10.68 -6.33 9.88
CA LEU A 106 -11.78 -6.82 10.72
C LEU A 106 -13.16 -6.56 10.12
N VAL A 107 -13.28 -5.67 9.14
CA VAL A 107 -14.57 -5.24 8.58
C VAL A 107 -14.75 -5.60 7.11
N GLY A 108 -13.82 -6.32 6.48
CA GLY A 108 -14.00 -6.80 5.09
C GLY A 108 -13.02 -6.27 4.04
N GLY A 109 -12.06 -5.43 4.41
CA GLY A 109 -11.16 -4.74 3.48
C GLY A 109 -10.07 -5.61 2.81
N GLY A 110 -10.25 -6.92 2.73
CA GLY A 110 -9.25 -7.85 2.16
C GLY A 110 -8.01 -8.04 3.02
N PHE A 111 -7.10 -8.93 2.60
CA PHE A 111 -5.81 -9.12 3.26
C PHE A 111 -4.72 -8.16 2.77
N GLY A 112 -4.77 -7.79 1.49
CA GLY A 112 -3.79 -6.90 0.85
C GLY A 112 -3.76 -5.50 1.48
N PRO A 113 -4.90 -4.77 1.55
CA PRO A 113 -4.95 -3.41 2.09
C PRO A 113 -4.47 -3.27 3.53
N PRO A 114 -4.89 -4.11 4.50
CA PRO A 114 -4.35 -4.10 5.86
C PRO A 114 -2.85 -4.32 5.92
N LEU A 115 -2.34 -5.31 5.18
CA LEU A 115 -0.92 -5.63 5.18
C LEU A 115 -0.09 -4.46 4.63
N LEU A 116 -0.55 -3.85 3.54
CA LEU A 116 0.04 -2.63 3.01
C LEU A 116 0.05 -1.50 4.05
N GLY A 117 -1.10 -1.22 4.67
CA GLY A 117 -1.21 -0.15 5.65
C GLY A 117 -0.32 -0.36 6.88
N ILE A 118 -0.13 -1.61 7.33
CA ILE A 118 0.83 -1.94 8.40
C ILE A 118 2.26 -1.62 7.97
N ILE A 119 2.67 -2.07 6.78
CA ILE A 119 4.01 -1.80 6.23
C ILE A 119 4.25 -0.30 6.11
N LEU A 120 3.25 0.45 5.61
CA LEU A 120 3.34 1.90 5.49
C LEU A 120 3.34 2.61 6.84
N GLY A 121 2.61 2.10 7.83
CA GLY A 121 2.66 2.56 9.22
C GLY A 121 4.06 2.41 9.82
N ILE A 122 4.70 1.26 9.61
CA ILE A 122 6.09 1.01 10.02
C ILE A 122 7.04 1.96 9.26
N ALA A 123 6.85 2.14 7.95
CA ALA A 123 7.65 3.07 7.15
C ALA A 123 7.53 4.51 7.67
N ALA A 124 6.32 4.96 8.01
CA ALA A 124 6.04 6.26 8.59
C ALA A 124 6.75 6.43 9.95
N ALA A 125 6.71 5.41 10.82
CA ALA A 125 7.42 5.43 12.10
C ALA A 125 8.94 5.55 11.91
N ARG A 126 9.52 4.74 11.01
CA ARG A 126 10.96 4.77 10.71
C ARG A 126 11.40 6.09 10.10
N ALA A 127 10.58 6.69 9.25
CA ALA A 127 10.84 7.97 8.63
C ALA A 127 10.83 9.10 9.67
N GLN A 128 9.93 9.04 10.66
CA GLN A 128 9.88 10.01 11.76
C GLN A 128 11.05 9.84 12.73
N ALA A 129 11.35 8.60 13.17
CA ALA A 129 12.48 8.33 14.06
C ALA A 129 13.85 8.67 13.43
N GLY A 130 13.93 8.65 12.10
CA GLY A 130 15.11 9.06 11.34
C GLY A 130 15.18 10.54 11.01
N ALA A 131 14.14 11.33 11.31
CA ALA A 131 14.10 12.75 10.98
C ALA A 131 15.22 13.50 11.73
N GLY A 132 15.98 14.32 11.00
CA GLY A 132 17.14 15.04 11.54
C GLY A 132 18.42 14.20 11.72
N ARG A 133 18.35 12.87 11.61
CA ARG A 133 19.52 11.99 11.75
C ARG A 133 20.28 11.90 10.43
N ARG A 134 21.49 12.46 10.39
CA ARG A 134 22.36 12.48 9.20
C ARG A 134 23.01 11.12 9.00
N ARG A 135 23.19 10.72 7.74
CA ARG A 135 24.01 9.54 7.36
C ARG A 135 25.23 9.99 6.58
N PRO A 136 26.44 9.48 6.87
CA PRO A 136 27.60 9.81 6.07
C PRO A 136 27.34 9.46 4.60
N ALA A 137 27.67 10.39 3.70
CA ALA A 137 27.47 10.22 2.27
C ALA A 137 28.51 9.25 1.70
N SER A 138 28.36 7.96 2.01
CA SER A 138 29.14 6.89 1.37
C SER A 138 28.66 6.65 -0.06
N GLY A 139 29.52 6.04 -0.89
CA GLY A 139 29.17 5.67 -2.26
C GLY A 139 27.91 4.80 -2.31
N LEU A 140 27.79 3.83 -1.40
CA LEU A 140 26.59 2.98 -1.25
C LEU A 140 25.33 3.80 -0.93
N CYS A 141 25.39 4.77 -0.02
CA CYS A 141 24.22 5.60 0.31
C CYS A 141 23.76 6.43 -0.90
N ARG A 142 24.71 6.98 -1.68
CA ARG A 142 24.40 7.72 -2.92
C ARG A 142 23.76 6.80 -3.96
N ALA A 143 24.32 5.61 -4.16
CA ALA A 143 23.76 4.61 -5.09
C ALA A 143 22.32 4.22 -4.71
N LEU A 144 22.07 3.91 -3.43
CA LEU A 144 20.74 3.59 -2.93
C LEU A 144 19.75 4.75 -3.11
N ALA A 145 20.18 6.00 -2.84
CA ALA A 145 19.33 7.17 -3.05
C ALA A 145 19.02 7.43 -4.54
N ALA A 146 19.97 7.12 -5.43
CA ALA A 146 19.78 7.22 -6.88
C ALA A 146 18.88 6.09 -7.43
N LEU A 147 18.83 4.94 -6.77
CA LEU A 147 17.99 3.80 -7.13
C LEU A 147 16.51 4.00 -6.75
N TRP A 148 16.21 4.86 -5.77
CA TRP A 148 14.85 5.12 -5.29
C TRP A 148 13.77 5.31 -6.37
N PRO A 149 13.92 6.21 -7.37
CA PRO A 149 12.85 6.43 -8.35
C PRO A 149 12.55 5.17 -9.17
N TRP A 150 13.56 4.33 -9.42
CA TRP A 150 13.41 3.06 -10.12
C TRP A 150 12.68 2.03 -9.25
N CYS A 151 13.08 1.86 -7.98
CA CYS A 151 12.36 0.98 -7.06
C CYS A 151 10.91 1.43 -6.85
N PHE A 152 10.69 2.74 -6.75
CA PHE A 152 9.37 3.33 -6.58
C PHE A 152 8.48 3.09 -7.80
N GLY A 153 8.97 3.43 -9.00
CA GLY A 153 8.24 3.20 -10.25
C GLY A 153 7.97 1.73 -10.52
N ALA A 154 8.98 0.87 -10.38
CA ALA A 154 8.83 -0.57 -10.54
C ALA A 154 7.86 -1.16 -9.50
N GLY A 155 7.89 -0.65 -8.26
CA GLY A 155 6.94 -1.03 -7.22
C GLY A 155 5.49 -0.70 -7.60
N ILE A 156 5.22 0.52 -8.09
CA ILE A 156 3.89 0.89 -8.58
C ILE A 156 3.45 -0.06 -9.69
N THR A 157 4.32 -0.31 -10.67
CA THR A 157 4.02 -1.24 -11.76
C THR A 157 3.73 -2.64 -11.25
N ALA A 158 4.53 -3.17 -10.32
CA ALA A 158 4.31 -4.50 -9.75
C ALA A 158 2.98 -4.60 -9.00
N TRP A 159 2.60 -3.56 -8.25
CA TRP A 159 1.28 -3.51 -7.60
C TRP A 159 0.13 -3.44 -8.61
N LEU A 160 0.26 -2.63 -9.67
CA LEU A 160 -0.71 -2.59 -10.76
C LEU A 160 -0.77 -3.91 -11.53
N LEU A 161 0.32 -4.67 -11.57
CA LEU A 161 0.35 -6.01 -12.15
C LEU A 161 -0.36 -7.04 -11.27
N VAL A 162 -0.22 -6.95 -9.94
CA VAL A 162 -1.04 -7.76 -9.01
C VAL A 162 -2.52 -7.44 -9.23
N MET A 163 -2.88 -6.16 -9.18
CA MET A 163 -4.25 -5.68 -9.35
C MET A 163 -4.25 -4.29 -9.99
N PRO A 164 -4.92 -4.08 -11.15
CA PRO A 164 -5.83 -5.00 -11.87
C PRO A 164 -5.13 -5.94 -12.88
N GLY A 165 -3.80 -5.90 -13.01
CA GLY A 165 -3.06 -6.51 -14.12
C GLY A 165 -3.28 -8.02 -14.28
N THR A 166 -3.40 -8.78 -13.20
CA THR A 166 -3.69 -10.22 -13.27
C THR A 166 -5.04 -10.51 -13.93
N MET A 167 -6.11 -9.77 -13.58
CA MET A 167 -7.42 -9.98 -14.20
C MET A 167 -7.44 -9.54 -15.66
N LEU A 168 -6.74 -8.46 -15.97
CA LEU A 168 -6.56 -7.99 -17.34
C LEU A 168 -5.87 -9.07 -18.18
N LEU A 169 -4.80 -9.68 -17.66
CA LEU A 169 -4.12 -10.79 -18.33
C LEU A 169 -5.02 -12.01 -18.51
N ASP A 170 -5.82 -12.40 -17.50
CA ASP A 170 -6.82 -13.48 -17.66
C ASP A 170 -7.84 -13.12 -18.76
N ARG A 171 -8.34 -11.88 -18.76
CA ARG A 171 -9.40 -11.44 -19.66
C ARG A 171 -8.99 -11.43 -21.12
N TRP A 172 -7.75 -11.05 -21.44
CA TRP A 172 -7.27 -10.90 -22.82
C TRP A 172 -6.46 -12.08 -23.33
N PHE A 173 -5.63 -12.69 -22.48
CA PHE A 173 -4.74 -13.77 -22.91
C PHE A 173 -5.25 -15.14 -22.50
N GLY A 174 -6.38 -15.21 -21.76
CA GLY A 174 -6.92 -16.47 -21.29
C GLY A 174 -5.88 -17.20 -20.44
N ALA A 175 -5.22 -16.48 -19.52
CA ALA A 175 -4.22 -16.98 -18.58
C ALA A 175 -4.82 -17.96 -17.55
N ARG A 176 -5.67 -18.88 -18.03
CA ARG A 176 -6.43 -19.91 -17.31
C ARG A 176 -5.63 -21.20 -17.13
N HIS A 177 -4.47 -21.30 -17.76
CA HIS A 177 -3.62 -22.47 -17.59
C HIS A 177 -3.17 -22.50 -16.11
N PRO A 178 -3.45 -23.57 -15.35
CA PRO A 178 -3.17 -23.60 -13.91
C PRO A 178 -1.73 -23.23 -13.57
N ALA A 179 -0.77 -23.74 -14.35
CA ALA A 179 0.64 -23.40 -14.23
C ALA A 179 0.96 -21.90 -14.35
N VAL A 180 0.18 -21.15 -15.15
CA VAL A 180 0.35 -19.70 -15.33
C VAL A 180 -0.21 -18.94 -14.12
N VAL A 181 -1.37 -19.34 -13.60
CA VAL A 181 -1.98 -18.72 -12.41
C VAL A 181 -1.14 -18.98 -11.16
N GLU A 182 -0.77 -20.25 -10.93
CA GLU A 182 0.02 -20.69 -9.78
C GLU A 182 1.43 -20.09 -9.75
N THR A 183 1.96 -19.67 -10.90
CA THR A 183 3.29 -19.05 -10.98
C THR A 183 3.22 -17.52 -11.02
N LEU A 184 2.39 -16.93 -11.89
CA LEU A 184 2.41 -15.48 -12.12
C LEU A 184 1.88 -14.68 -10.94
N VAL A 185 0.76 -15.10 -10.33
CA VAL A 185 0.14 -14.34 -9.23
C VAL A 185 1.11 -14.26 -8.03
N PRO A 186 1.71 -15.36 -7.55
CA PRO A 186 2.70 -15.29 -6.47
C PRO A 186 3.96 -14.50 -6.85
N VAL A 187 4.43 -14.60 -8.09
CA VAL A 187 5.60 -13.83 -8.56
C VAL A 187 5.31 -12.33 -8.55
N PHE A 188 4.13 -11.89 -9.00
CA PHE A 188 3.73 -10.49 -8.96
C PHE A 188 3.57 -9.99 -7.52
N ILE A 189 2.94 -10.78 -6.65
CA ILE A 189 2.80 -10.45 -5.22
C ILE A 189 4.18 -10.31 -4.57
N LEU A 190 5.07 -11.30 -4.74
CA LEU A 190 6.42 -11.27 -4.19
C LEU A 190 7.22 -10.08 -4.70
N SER A 191 7.11 -9.78 -6.00
CA SER A 191 7.76 -8.62 -6.62
C SER A 191 7.21 -7.32 -6.06
N ALA A 192 5.89 -7.19 -5.92
CA ALA A 192 5.22 -6.00 -5.41
C ALA A 192 5.65 -5.68 -3.96
N PHE A 193 5.69 -6.68 -3.08
CA PHE A 193 6.15 -6.49 -1.69
C PHE A 193 7.66 -6.26 -1.61
N SER A 194 8.47 -6.96 -2.41
CA SER A 194 9.93 -6.77 -2.43
C SER A 194 10.30 -5.37 -2.92
N LEU A 195 9.67 -4.91 -3.99
CA LEU A 195 9.91 -3.57 -4.55
C LEU A 195 9.36 -2.46 -3.65
N LEU A 196 8.25 -2.69 -2.95
CA LEU A 196 7.78 -1.77 -1.90
C LEU A 196 8.81 -1.64 -0.78
N ALA A 197 9.34 -2.76 -0.26
CA ALA A 197 10.36 -2.75 0.77
C ALA A 197 11.62 -1.99 0.30
N LEU A 198 12.07 -2.25 -0.94
CA LEU A 198 13.19 -1.52 -1.55
C LEU A 198 12.88 -0.02 -1.72
N ALA A 199 11.68 0.35 -2.16
CA ALA A 199 11.26 1.75 -2.30
C ALA A 199 11.23 2.48 -0.95
N ILE A 200 10.76 1.83 0.11
CA ILE A 200 10.83 2.35 1.48
C ILE A 200 12.29 2.54 1.91
N LEU A 201 13.12 1.51 1.79
CA LEU A 201 14.51 1.55 2.23
C LEU A 201 15.33 2.62 1.50
N THR A 202 15.27 2.63 0.17
CA THR A 202 15.96 3.62 -0.67
C THR A 202 15.42 5.03 -0.45
N GLY A 203 14.11 5.19 -0.24
CA GLY A 203 13.46 6.47 0.04
C GLY A 203 13.91 7.06 1.38
N LEU A 204 13.95 6.26 2.44
CA LEU A 204 14.48 6.67 3.74
C LEU A 204 15.94 7.11 3.67
N VAL A 205 16.77 6.44 2.85
CA VAL A 205 18.17 6.83 2.63
C VAL A 205 18.24 8.15 1.85
N ARG A 206 17.44 8.29 0.80
CA ARG A 206 17.36 9.51 -0.02
C ARG A 206 16.99 10.73 0.82
N ASP A 207 15.99 10.62 1.68
CA ASP A 207 15.54 11.73 2.53
C ASP A 207 16.63 12.16 3.53
N ARG A 208 17.37 11.21 4.10
CA ARG A 208 18.50 11.49 5.02
C ARG A 208 19.70 12.16 4.34
N LEU A 209 19.91 11.92 3.04
CA LEU A 209 20.93 12.61 2.26
C LEU A 209 20.47 14.00 1.81
N ALA A 210 19.21 14.14 1.37
CA ALA A 210 18.64 15.42 0.93
C ALA A 210 18.65 16.47 2.06
N GLY A 211 18.43 16.06 3.31
CA GLY A 211 18.56 16.93 4.48
C GLY A 211 19.98 17.49 4.74
N GLN A 212 21.01 17.04 4.01
CA GLN A 212 22.39 17.52 4.15
C GLN A 212 22.71 18.66 3.17
N GLY A 213 22.19 18.60 1.94
CA GLY A 213 22.46 19.60 0.90
C GLY A 213 21.83 20.96 1.15
N GLY A 214 20.70 21.02 1.89
CA GLY A 214 19.96 22.26 2.13
C GLY A 214 20.56 23.21 3.18
N ARG A 215 21.57 22.79 3.97
CA ARG A 215 22.22 23.65 4.99
C ARG A 215 23.66 24.04 4.67
N ALA A 216 24.30 23.38 3.71
CA ALA A 216 25.67 23.69 3.30
C ALA A 216 25.79 24.97 2.44
N GLY A 217 24.65 25.56 2.01
CA GLY A 217 24.60 26.77 1.18
C GLY A 217 24.18 28.05 1.89
N SER A 218 24.02 28.04 3.22
CA SER A 218 23.73 29.26 3.98
C SER A 218 25.06 29.88 4.45
N PRO A 219 25.49 31.04 3.91
CA PRO A 219 26.68 31.72 4.40
C PRO A 219 26.49 32.06 5.90
N PRO A 220 27.58 32.09 6.70
CA PRO A 220 27.48 32.49 8.09
C PRO A 220 26.88 33.89 8.16
N ALA A 221 25.84 34.07 8.96
CA ALA A 221 25.35 35.39 9.32
C ALA A 221 26.50 36.12 10.02
N SER A 222 27.07 37.10 9.33
CA SER A 222 28.01 38.06 9.91
C SER A 222 27.28 38.82 11.01
N ALA A 223 27.67 38.58 12.26
CA ALA A 223 27.39 39.45 13.39
C ALA A 223 28.61 40.37 13.60
#